data_AF-A0A9K3EHV6-F1
#
_entry.id   AF-A0A9K3EHV6-F1
#
_cell.length_a   1.000
_cell.length_b   1.000
_cell.length_c   1.000
_cell.angle_alpha   90.00
_cell.angle_beta   90.00
_cell.angle_gamma   90.00
#
_symmetry.space_group_name_H-M   'P 1'
#
loop_
_entity.id
_entity.type
_entity.pdbx_description
1 polymer ?
#
loop_
_entity_poly.entity_id
_entity_poly.type
_entity_poly.pdbx_seq_one_letter_code
_entity_poly.pdbx_strand_id
1 'polypeptide(L)'
;MTTTGCRWGVVMSRNAGFSDQVVELDFLYPSEGIHRRWESGYRIPSMAATPDQAAFILSFPRRKIMDETQETLRTSAFPSTHVKEKWSKNHYIASCVMVEPYVD
;
A
#
# COMPACT_ATOMS: atom_id res chain seq x y z
N MET A 1 -6.34 -13.69 11.02
CA MET A 1 -5.54 -12.58 11.59
C MET A 1 -6.23 -11.27 11.22
N THR A 2 -6.74 -10.42 12.09
CA THR A 2 -7.19 -10.50 13.49
C THR A 2 -8.72 -10.43 13.45
N THR A 3 -9.40 -11.54 13.70
CA THR A 3 -10.86 -11.65 13.49
C THR A 3 -11.68 -11.17 14.69
N THR A 4 -11.12 -10.27 15.53
CA THR A 4 -11.85 -9.52 16.57
C THR A 4 -10.92 -8.45 17.19
N GLY A 5 -11.32 -7.18 17.08
CA GLY A 5 -10.63 -6.00 17.61
C GLY A 5 -9.75 -5.28 16.59
N CYS A 6 -9.94 -3.95 16.44
CA CYS A 6 -9.06 -3.09 15.65
C CYS A 6 -7.68 -3.04 16.30
N ARG A 7 -6.74 -3.88 15.83
CA ARG A 7 -5.38 -3.96 16.35
C ARG A 7 -4.39 -3.96 15.21
N TRP A 8 -3.29 -3.24 15.39
CA TRP A 8 -2.16 -3.26 14.48
C TRP A 8 -1.24 -4.44 14.82
N GLY A 9 -0.82 -5.17 13.78
CA GLY A 9 0.24 -6.16 13.87
C GLY A 9 1.35 -5.81 12.88
N VAL A 10 2.61 -5.93 13.30
CA VAL A 10 3.77 -5.62 12.47
C VAL A 10 4.71 -6.82 12.44
N VAL A 11 5.18 -7.19 11.24
CA VAL A 11 6.23 -8.19 11.04
C VAL A 11 7.46 -7.49 10.49
N MET A 12 8.60 -7.67 11.15
CA MET A 12 9.89 -7.10 10.73
C MET A 12 10.88 -8.21 10.47
N SER A 13 11.70 -8.05 9.42
CA SER A 13 12.74 -9.00 9.06
C SER A 13 14.09 -8.31 8.86
N ARG A 14 15.16 -9.02 9.22
CA ARG A 14 16.50 -8.67 8.74
C ARG A 14 16.60 -9.08 7.27
N ASN A 15 17.32 -8.31 6.46
CA ASN A 15 17.52 -8.54 5.02
C ASN A 15 16.25 -8.47 4.15
N ALA A 16 15.31 -7.58 4.47
CA ALA A 16 14.04 -7.39 3.73
C ALA A 16 14.18 -6.88 2.27
N GLY A 17 15.40 -6.59 1.79
CA GLY A 17 15.63 -6.08 0.43
C GLY A 17 15.54 -4.55 0.27
N PHE A 18 15.28 -3.82 1.36
CA PHE A 18 15.18 -2.35 1.37
C PHE A 18 16.39 -1.70 2.05
N SER A 19 16.76 -0.50 1.59
CA SER A 19 17.79 0.33 2.23
C SER A 19 17.19 1.33 3.21
N ASP A 20 15.97 1.77 2.94
CA ASP A 20 15.22 2.72 3.76
C ASP A 20 13.73 2.37 3.72
N GLN A 21 12.99 2.74 4.77
CA GLN A 21 11.56 2.51 4.88
C GLN A 21 10.91 3.58 5.74
N VAL A 22 9.79 4.11 5.27
CA VAL A 22 8.95 5.10 5.96
C VAL A 22 7.52 4.60 6.01
N VAL A 23 6.74 5.14 6.95
CA VAL A 23 5.29 4.89 7.05
C VAL A 23 4.59 6.23 6.93
N GLU A 24 3.65 6.35 5.98
CA GLU A 24 2.72 7.48 5.89
C GLU A 24 1.40 7.03 6.53
N LEU A 25 1.04 7.65 7.66
CA LEU A 25 -0.18 7.40 8.43
C LEU A 25 -1.14 8.58 8.28
N ASP A 26 -2.41 8.32 8.00
CA ASP A 26 -3.45 9.35 7.85
C ASP A 26 -4.83 8.80 8.24
N PHE A 27 -5.75 9.68 8.64
CA PHE A 27 -7.15 9.32 8.90
C PHE A 27 -7.94 9.01 7.63
N LEU A 28 -7.50 9.55 6.48
CA LEU A 28 -8.14 9.34 5.20
C LEU A 28 -7.24 8.54 4.26
N TYR A 29 -6.44 9.25 3.46
CA TYR A 29 -5.59 8.68 2.44
C TYR A 29 -4.41 9.63 2.22
N PRO A 30 -3.16 9.23 2.53
CA PRO A 30 -2.00 10.12 2.53
C PRO A 30 -1.48 10.41 1.11
N SER A 31 -2.29 11.02 0.24
CA SER A 31 -1.95 11.24 -1.17
C SER A 31 -0.66 12.05 -1.35
N GLU A 32 -0.53 13.16 -0.63
CA GLU A 32 0.65 14.05 -0.69
C GLU A 32 1.93 13.33 -0.22
N GLY A 33 1.83 12.58 0.88
CA GLY A 33 2.93 11.77 1.41
C GLY A 33 3.38 10.73 0.39
N ILE A 34 2.44 9.97 -0.18
CA ILE A 34 2.72 8.96 -1.20
C ILE A 34 3.40 9.58 -2.43
N HIS A 35 2.86 10.68 -2.95
CA HIS A 35 3.39 11.30 -4.16
C HIS A 35 4.83 11.79 -3.98
N ARG A 36 5.09 12.54 -2.89
CA ARG A 36 6.43 13.02 -2.53
C ARG A 36 7.45 11.89 -2.39
N ARG A 37 7.03 10.74 -1.83
CA ARG A 37 7.89 9.56 -1.64
C ARG A 37 8.14 8.83 -2.96
N TRP A 38 7.15 8.73 -3.84
CA TRP A 38 7.33 8.18 -5.19
C TRP A 38 8.34 9.00 -6.02
N GLU A 39 8.27 10.33 -5.96
CA GLU A 39 9.27 11.23 -6.57
C GLU A 39 10.68 11.00 -6.00
N SER A 40 10.75 10.67 -4.72
CA SER A 40 12.00 10.33 -4.02
C SER A 40 12.45 8.88 -4.27
N GLY A 41 11.78 8.12 -5.14
CA GLY A 41 12.17 6.75 -5.52
C GLY A 41 11.68 5.63 -4.58
N TYR A 42 10.84 5.94 -3.60
CA TYR A 42 10.21 4.92 -2.76
C TYR A 42 9.11 4.17 -3.51
N ARG A 43 8.78 2.96 -3.06
CA ARG A 43 7.68 2.13 -3.57
C ARG A 43 6.87 1.57 -2.42
N ILE A 44 5.61 1.24 -2.66
CA ILE A 44 4.67 0.71 -1.67
C ILE A 44 4.72 -0.83 -1.74
N PRO A 45 5.42 -1.52 -0.82
CA PRO A 45 5.35 -2.98 -0.73
C PRO A 45 4.12 -3.48 0.04
N SER A 46 3.52 -2.64 0.89
CA SER A 46 2.44 -3.06 1.78
C SER A 46 1.60 -1.88 2.25
N MET A 47 0.33 -2.14 2.48
CA MET A 47 -0.61 -1.22 3.11
C MET A 47 -1.50 -1.98 4.09
N ALA A 48 -2.00 -1.26 5.09
CA ALA A 48 -3.00 -1.75 6.02
C ALA A 48 -3.89 -0.58 6.43
N ALA A 49 -5.12 -0.88 6.83
CA ALA A 49 -6.08 0.14 7.18
C ALA A 49 -7.11 -0.38 8.18
N THR A 50 -7.66 0.56 8.91
CA THR A 50 -8.80 0.46 9.83
C THR A 50 -9.88 1.42 9.33
N PRO A 51 -11.11 1.40 9.88
CA PRO A 51 -12.15 2.35 9.48
C PRO A 51 -11.74 3.82 9.61
N ASP A 52 -10.83 4.14 10.53
CA ASP A 52 -10.43 5.50 10.88
C ASP A 52 -9.00 5.86 10.46
N GLN A 53 -8.16 4.90 10.09
CA GLN A 53 -6.75 5.15 9.74
C GLN A 53 -6.27 4.28 8.59
N ALA A 54 -5.45 4.85 7.72
CA ALA A 54 -4.69 4.14 6.70
C ALA A 54 -3.19 4.26 6.96
N ALA A 55 -2.47 3.15 6.74
CA ALA A 55 -1.04 3.04 6.86
C ALA A 55 -0.43 2.54 5.55
N PHE A 56 0.39 3.37 4.92
CA PHE A 56 1.17 3.01 3.74
C PHE A 56 2.62 2.87 4.13
N ILE A 57 3.17 1.68 3.96
CA ILE A 57 4.59 1.43 4.11
C ILE A 57 5.22 1.75 2.76
N LEU A 58 6.21 2.63 2.74
CA LEU A 58 6.97 2.96 1.54
C LEU A 58 8.44 2.61 1.78
N SER A 59 9.05 1.92 0.84
CA SER A 59 10.42 1.42 0.96
C SER A 59 11.28 1.84 -0.22
N PHE A 60 12.55 2.14 0.05
CA PHE A 60 13.55 2.38 -0.98
C PHE A 60 14.25 1.05 -1.30
N PRO A 61 14.13 0.51 -2.53
CA PRO A 61 14.72 -0.77 -2.88
C PRO A 61 16.25 -0.66 -2.96
N ARG A 62 16.98 -1.64 -2.43
CA ARG A 62 18.47 -1.65 -2.50
C ARG A 62 18.99 -1.74 -3.94
N ARG A 63 18.21 -2.36 -4.83
CA ARG A 63 18.50 -2.44 -6.25
C ARG A 63 17.50 -1.59 -7.00
N LYS A 64 18.00 -0.62 -7.77
CA LYS A 64 17.16 0.20 -8.64
C LYS A 64 16.49 -0.68 -9.69
N ILE A 65 15.17 -0.63 -9.77
CA ILE A 65 14.38 -1.23 -10.84
C ILE A 65 14.15 -0.12 -11.87
N MET A 66 14.52 -0.37 -13.13
CA MET A 66 14.28 0.59 -14.21
C MET A 66 12.80 0.53 -14.61
N ASP A 67 12.24 1.68 -14.98
CA ASP A 67 10.86 1.82 -15.48
C ASP A 67 9.77 1.29 -14.53
N GLU A 68 10.05 1.28 -13.23
CA GLU A 68 9.07 0.86 -12.24
C GLU A 68 8.00 1.93 -12.05
N THR A 69 6.76 1.58 -12.36
CA THR A 69 5.57 2.39 -12.13
C THR A 69 4.66 1.71 -11.12
N GLN A 70 4.12 2.50 -10.20
CA GLN A 70 3.09 2.07 -9.25
C GLN A 70 1.93 3.05 -9.31
N GLU A 71 0.74 2.54 -8.99
CA GLU A 71 -0.46 3.34 -8.82
C GLU A 71 -1.26 2.81 -7.64
N THR A 72 -2.15 3.64 -7.16
CA THR A 72 -3.06 3.37 -6.05
C THR A 72 -4.48 3.67 -6.49
N LEU A 73 -5.42 2.81 -6.12
CA LEU A 73 -6.83 2.99 -6.43
C LEU A 73 -7.64 2.79 -5.15
N ARG A 74 -8.56 3.71 -4.87
CA ARG A 74 -9.51 3.62 -3.75
C ARG A 74 -10.92 3.49 -4.30
N THR A 75 -11.58 2.37 -4.00
CA THR A 75 -12.95 2.06 -4.44
C THR A 75 -13.73 1.43 -3.29
N SER A 76 -15.06 1.54 -3.32
CA SER A 76 -15.95 0.90 -2.35
C SER A 76 -16.16 -0.60 -2.60
N ALA A 77 -16.12 -1.01 -3.87
CA ALA A 77 -16.18 -2.40 -4.28
C ALA A 77 -14.83 -2.89 -4.81
N PHE A 78 -14.63 -4.21 -4.84
CA PHE A 78 -13.42 -4.80 -5.41
C PHE A 78 -13.26 -4.41 -6.91
N PRO A 79 -12.14 -3.80 -7.32
CA PRO A 79 -12.01 -3.18 -8.64
C PRO A 79 -11.61 -4.17 -9.75
N SER A 80 -12.41 -5.22 -9.96
CA SER A 80 -12.07 -6.33 -10.87
C SER A 80 -11.85 -5.90 -12.33
N THR A 81 -12.62 -4.95 -12.84
CA THR A 81 -12.44 -4.41 -14.20
C THR A 81 -11.09 -3.70 -14.36
N HIS A 82 -10.74 -2.84 -13.40
CA HIS A 82 -9.46 -2.12 -13.39
C HIS A 82 -8.27 -3.08 -13.29
N VAL A 83 -8.37 -4.10 -12.43
CA VAL A 83 -7.35 -5.15 -12.31
C VAL A 83 -7.11 -5.86 -13.64
N LYS A 84 -8.19 -6.27 -14.33
CA LYS A 84 -8.08 -6.93 -15.65
C LYS A 84 -7.43 -6.03 -16.70
N GLU A 85 -7.76 -4.74 -16.71
CA GLU A 85 -7.13 -3.76 -17.60
C GLU A 85 -5.63 -3.58 -17.29
N LYS A 86 -5.26 -3.59 -16.01
CA LYS A 86 -3.85 -3.40 -15.60
C LYS A 86 -3.00 -4.64 -15.87
N TRP A 87 -3.57 -5.84 -15.73
CA TRP A 87 -2.89 -7.07 -16.13
C TRP A 87 -2.53 -7.10 -17.62
N SER A 88 -3.38 -6.58 -18.52
CA SER A 88 -3.07 -6.51 -19.95
C SER A 88 -1.94 -5.52 -20.28
N LYS A 89 -1.61 -4.63 -19.34
CA LYS A 89 -0.50 -3.65 -19.42
C LYS A 89 0.75 -4.10 -18.64
N ASN A 90 0.81 -5.37 -18.21
CA ASN A 90 1.92 -5.93 -17.42
C ASN A 90 2.10 -5.27 -16.02
N HIS A 91 1.02 -4.69 -15.47
CA HIS A 91 0.99 -4.25 -14.08
C HIS A 91 0.42 -5.36 -13.19
N TYR A 92 0.99 -5.55 -12.01
CA TYR A 92 0.58 -6.58 -11.05
C TYR A 92 0.09 -5.96 -9.74
N ILE A 93 -0.75 -6.70 -9.01
CA ILE A 93 -1.20 -6.29 -7.68
C ILE A 93 -0.02 -6.46 -6.71
N ALA A 94 0.47 -5.36 -6.15
CA ALA A 94 1.52 -5.37 -5.13
C ALA A 94 0.95 -5.48 -3.71
N SER A 95 -0.18 -4.83 -3.45
CA SER A 95 -0.86 -4.87 -2.16
C SER A 95 -2.35 -4.55 -2.33
N CYS A 96 -3.18 -5.07 -1.43
CA CYS A 96 -4.62 -4.85 -1.40
C CYS A 96 -5.07 -4.86 0.06
N VAL A 97 -5.94 -3.92 0.42
CA VAL A 97 -6.58 -3.87 1.74
C VAL A 97 -8.07 -3.59 1.54
N MET A 98 -8.90 -4.31 2.30
CA MET A 98 -10.33 -4.05 2.40
C MET A 98 -10.60 -3.58 3.83
N VAL A 99 -11.36 -2.49 3.94
CA VAL A 99 -11.84 -1.98 5.22
C VAL A 99 -13.35 -2.13 5.20
N GLU A 100 -13.89 -2.98 6.05
CA GLU A 100 -15.33 -3.04 6.26
C GLU A 100 -15.76 -1.83 7.09
N PRO A 101 -16.69 -0.98 6.61
CA PRO A 101 -17.29 0.03 7.46
C PRO A 101 -18.10 -0.65 8.57
N TYR A 102 -18.10 -0.06 9.76
CA TYR A 102 -19.02 -0.46 10.82
C TYR A 102 -20.45 -0.41 10.25
N VAL A 103 -21.16 -1.53 10.30
CA VAL A 103 -22.60 -1.58 10.10
C VAL A 103 -23.21 -1.41 11.48
N ASP A 104 -23.91 -0.30 11.70
CA ASP A 104 -24.71 -0.06 12.90
C ASP A 104 -25.82 -1.12 13.06
#